data_AF-A0A2E2L365-F1
#
_entry.id   AF-A0A2E2L365-F1
#
_cell.length_a   1.000
_cell.length_b   1.000
_cell.length_c   1.000
_cell.angle_alpha   90.00
_cell.angle_beta   90.00
_cell.angle_gamma   90.00
#
_symmetry.space_group_name_H-M   'P 1'
#
loop_
_entity.id
_entity.type
_entity.pdbx_description
1 polymer ?
#
loop_
_entity_poly.entity_id
_entity_poly.type
_entity_poly.pdbx_seq_one_letter_code
_entity_poly.pdbx_strand_id
1 'polypeptide(L)'
;MKLAYTMAPGRGDTDLVLERLATDLAARGLRCCGTVQINSERTDSGPCDMDVRVLPDGAILRISQDLGPQARGCRLDPAALETAVGLVATGLSSGADLLIVNKFGKHEAEGRGFRDVIAEAVAMDIPVLVGLNALNRSAFESFAEGLAIQLPPERAALMAWVEGVAKTADAMI
;
A
#
# COMPACT_ATOMS: atom_id res chain seq x y z
N MET A 1 10.66 -12.45 8.52
CA MET A 1 10.50 -12.04 7.10
C MET A 1 9.99 -10.61 7.07
N LYS A 2 10.57 -9.76 6.22
CA LYS A 2 10.29 -8.31 6.17
C LYS A 2 9.27 -7.91 5.09
N LEU A 3 8.89 -8.83 4.20
CA LEU A 3 7.79 -8.63 3.25
C LEU A 3 6.55 -9.37 3.75
N ALA A 4 5.42 -8.66 3.84
CA ALA A 4 4.15 -9.23 4.22
C ALA A 4 3.03 -8.68 3.35
N TYR A 5 1.94 -9.45 3.24
CA TYR A 5 0.73 -8.99 2.58
C TYR A 5 -0.52 -9.31 3.39
N THR A 6 -1.57 -8.52 3.21
CA THR A 6 -2.87 -8.75 3.84
C THR A 6 -4.03 -8.53 2.88
N MET A 7 -5.15 -9.20 3.17
CA MET A 7 -6.30 -9.30 2.28
C MET A 7 -7.58 -9.39 3.09
N ALA A 8 -8.38 -8.33 3.09
CA ALA A 8 -9.71 -8.36 3.67
C ALA A 8 -10.75 -8.84 2.65
N PRO A 9 -11.80 -9.59 3.08
CA PRO A 9 -12.76 -10.21 2.16
C PRO A 9 -13.73 -9.20 1.52
N GLY A 10 -14.05 -8.09 2.19
CA GLY A 10 -14.97 -7.08 1.68
C GLY A 10 -14.31 -6.05 0.78
N ARG A 11 -15.14 -5.44 -0.09
CA ARG A 11 -14.70 -4.37 -0.99
C ARG A 11 -14.38 -3.12 -0.18
N GLY A 12 -13.12 -2.70 -0.21
CA GLY A 12 -12.65 -1.50 0.51
C GLY A 12 -12.18 -1.79 1.95
N ASP A 13 -12.43 -2.98 2.48
CA ASP A 13 -12.03 -3.33 3.85
C ASP A 13 -10.51 -3.29 4.03
N THR A 14 -9.74 -3.70 3.01
CA THR A 14 -8.28 -3.66 3.07
C THR A 14 -7.78 -2.22 3.16
N ASP A 15 -8.41 -1.30 2.42
CA ASP A 15 -8.09 0.13 2.44
C ASP A 15 -8.28 0.69 3.86
N LEU A 16 -9.42 0.39 4.49
CA LEU A 16 -9.73 0.81 5.86
C LEU A 16 -8.80 0.21 6.91
N VAL A 17 -8.41 -1.07 6.75
CA VAL A 17 -7.48 -1.73 7.66
C VAL A 17 -6.11 -1.06 7.60
N LEU A 18 -5.60 -0.79 6.40
CA LEU A 18 -4.27 -0.18 6.21
C LEU A 18 -4.24 1.30 6.61
N GLU A 19 -5.27 2.08 6.29
CA GLU A 19 -5.40 3.47 6.73
C GLU A 19 -5.33 3.59 8.25
N ARG A 20 -6.13 2.79 8.94
CA ARG A 20 -6.16 2.82 10.40
C ARG A 20 -4.86 2.28 10.99
N LEU A 21 -4.22 1.29 10.38
CA LEU A 21 -2.91 0.80 10.83
C LEU A 21 -1.86 1.90 10.73
N ALA A 22 -1.78 2.59 9.58
CA ALA A 22 -0.86 3.70 9.37
C ALA A 22 -1.07 4.81 10.42
N THR A 23 -2.33 5.09 10.75
CA THR A 23 -2.69 6.08 11.78
C THR A 23 -2.20 5.66 13.17
N ASP A 24 -2.41 4.40 13.56
CA ASP A 24 -1.95 3.89 14.87
C ASP A 24 -0.41 3.87 14.95
N LEU A 25 0.27 3.52 13.86
CA LEU A 25 1.74 3.52 13.80
C LEU A 25 2.32 4.93 13.90
N ALA A 26 1.72 5.90 13.20
CA ALA A 26 2.10 7.31 13.30
C ALA A 26 1.90 7.85 14.73
N ALA A 27 0.79 7.52 15.38
CA ALA A 27 0.53 7.89 16.78
C ALA A 27 1.56 7.30 17.77
N ARG A 28 2.26 6.23 17.38
CA ARG A 28 3.36 5.62 18.13
C ARG A 28 4.74 6.15 17.74
N GLY A 29 4.81 7.12 16.82
CA GLY A 29 6.05 7.74 16.36
C GLY A 29 6.79 6.97 15.26
N LEU A 30 6.20 5.91 14.67
CA LEU A 30 6.82 5.21 13.55
C LEU A 30 6.64 6.01 12.26
N ARG A 31 7.72 6.12 11.48
CA ARG A 31 7.77 6.77 10.17
C ARG A 31 7.32 5.79 9.10
N CYS A 32 6.02 5.74 8.88
CA CYS A 32 5.47 5.00 7.74
C CYS A 32 5.68 5.80 6.45
N CYS A 33 6.16 5.12 5.41
CA CYS A 33 6.19 5.61 4.03
C CYS A 33 5.19 4.81 3.19
N GLY A 34 4.83 5.31 2.00
CA GLY A 34 3.93 4.63 1.08
C GLY A 34 2.59 5.34 0.93
N THR A 35 1.53 4.57 0.75
CA THR A 35 0.19 5.11 0.50
C THR A 35 -0.88 4.33 1.24
N VAL A 36 -1.94 5.03 1.63
CA VAL A 36 -3.24 4.45 2.01
C VAL A 36 -4.31 5.01 1.09
N GLN A 37 -5.32 4.21 0.76
CA GLN A 37 -6.41 4.65 -0.12
C GLN A 37 -7.59 5.15 0.69
N ILE A 38 -8.16 6.26 0.25
CA ILE A 38 -9.37 6.87 0.78
C ILE A 38 -10.40 6.82 -0.35
N ASN A 39 -11.54 6.17 -0.10
CA ASN A 39 -12.63 6.11 -1.08
C ASN A 39 -13.67 7.17 -0.73
N SER A 40 -13.86 8.13 -1.63
CA SER A 40 -14.79 9.23 -1.46
C SER A 40 -16.11 8.92 -2.19
N GLU A 41 -17.23 8.97 -1.47
CA GLU A 41 -18.55 8.84 -2.09
C GLU A 41 -18.82 10.03 -3.01
N ARG A 42 -19.49 9.76 -4.12
CA ARG A 42 -19.95 10.79 -5.05
C ARG A 42 -21.41 11.12 -4.76
N THR A 43 -21.80 12.35 -5.06
CA THR A 43 -23.21 12.77 -5.01
C THR A 43 -24.05 12.16 -6.13
N ASP A 44 -23.40 11.67 -7.19
CA ASP A 44 -24.03 10.95 -8.29
C ASP A 44 -24.05 9.43 -8.02
N SER A 45 -24.82 8.67 -8.81
CA SER A 45 -24.89 7.20 -8.71
C SER A 45 -23.64 6.50 -9.30
N GLY A 46 -22.57 7.25 -9.55
CA GLY A 46 -21.34 6.75 -10.14
C GLY A 46 -20.51 5.92 -9.15
N PRO A 47 -19.54 5.14 -9.65
CA PRO A 47 -18.59 4.46 -8.78
C PRO A 47 -17.76 5.48 -7.97
N CYS A 48 -17.51 5.19 -6.69
CA CYS A 48 -16.74 6.07 -5.79
C CYS A 48 -15.43 6.52 -6.42
N ASP A 49 -15.00 7.72 -6.06
CA ASP A 49 -13.67 8.18 -6.41
C ASP A 49 -12.63 7.52 -5.51
N MET A 50 -11.46 7.24 -6.08
CA MET A 50 -10.32 6.63 -5.38
C MET A 50 -9.26 7.70 -5.21
N ASP A 51 -8.95 8.02 -3.96
CA ASP A 51 -7.86 8.92 -3.58
C ASP A 51 -6.77 8.11 -2.87
N VAL A 52 -5.52 8.51 -3.00
CA VAL A 52 -4.43 7.99 -2.16
C VAL A 52 -3.84 9.11 -1.34
N ARG A 53 -3.63 8.87 -0.05
CA ARG A 53 -2.82 9.73 0.81
C ARG A 53 -1.41 9.17 0.84
N VAL A 54 -0.44 9.99 0.45
CA VAL A 54 0.98 9.68 0.62
C VAL A 54 1.32 9.78 2.11
N LEU A 55 1.93 8.74 2.67
CA LEU A 55 2.33 8.70 4.07
C LEU A 55 3.68 9.41 4.29
N PRO A 56 3.95 9.94 5.51
CA PRO A 56 3.08 9.89 6.69
C PRO A 56 1.90 10.90 6.65
N ASP A 57 2.16 12.14 6.27
CA ASP A 57 1.17 13.24 6.20
C ASP A 57 1.32 14.04 4.89
N GLY A 58 1.46 13.30 3.78
CA GLY A 58 1.68 13.85 2.45
C GLY A 58 0.40 14.21 1.70
N ALA A 59 0.57 14.50 0.41
CA ALA A 59 -0.52 14.90 -0.47
C ALA A 59 -1.60 13.82 -0.60
N ILE A 60 -2.85 14.26 -0.75
CA ILE A 60 -3.95 13.42 -1.19
C ILE A 60 -4.08 13.58 -2.70
N LEU A 61 -3.96 12.48 -3.44
CA LEU A 61 -3.96 12.44 -4.89
C LEU A 61 -5.14 11.62 -5.39
N ARG A 62 -5.96 12.23 -6.25
CA ARG A 62 -7.02 11.53 -6.97
C ARG A 62 -6.41 10.57 -7.98
N ILE A 63 -6.57 9.27 -7.76
CA ILE A 63 -6.08 8.22 -8.67
C ILE A 63 -7.20 7.59 -9.49
N SER A 64 -8.43 8.08 -9.40
CA SER A 64 -9.51 7.69 -10.30
C SER A 64 -9.90 8.82 -11.26
N GLN A 65 -10.07 8.49 -12.53
CA GLN A 65 -10.60 9.37 -13.56
C GLN A 65 -12.02 8.96 -13.97
N ASP A 66 -12.78 9.95 -14.46
CA ASP A 66 -14.06 9.71 -15.12
C ASP A 66 -13.80 9.45 -16.61
N LEU A 67 -14.15 8.24 -17.06
CA LEU A 67 -14.01 7.81 -18.45
C LEU A 67 -15.31 7.97 -19.25
N GLY A 68 -16.36 8.50 -18.62
CA GLY A 68 -17.68 8.62 -19.18
C GLY A 68 -18.57 7.38 -18.96
N PRO A 69 -19.89 7.53 -19.15
CA PRO A 69 -20.91 6.58 -18.69
C PRO A 69 -20.91 5.22 -19.40
N GLN A 70 -20.18 5.08 -20.51
CA GLN A 70 -20.12 3.84 -21.30
C GLN A 70 -18.76 3.15 -21.23
N ALA A 71 -17.81 3.70 -20.45
CA ALA A 71 -16.49 3.12 -20.32
C ALA A 71 -16.53 1.83 -19.49
N ARG A 72 -15.89 0.77 -20.02
CA ARG A 72 -15.66 -0.50 -19.31
C ARG A 72 -14.21 -0.67 -18.83
N GLY A 73 -13.36 0.34 -19.11
CA GLY A 73 -11.94 0.33 -18.81
C GLY A 73 -11.63 0.63 -17.34
N CYS A 74 -10.37 0.39 -16.95
CA CYS A 74 -9.88 0.75 -15.62
C CYS A 74 -9.97 2.26 -15.42
N ARG A 75 -10.65 2.70 -14.35
CA ARG A 75 -10.74 4.12 -13.96
C ARG A 75 -9.47 4.65 -13.31
N LEU A 76 -8.42 3.85 -13.16
CA LEU A 76 -7.18 4.32 -12.55
C LEU A 76 -6.53 5.37 -13.45
N ASP A 77 -6.18 6.51 -12.88
CA ASP A 77 -5.34 7.54 -13.50
C ASP A 77 -3.87 7.14 -13.31
N PRO A 78 -3.17 6.71 -14.38
CA PRO A 78 -1.79 6.29 -14.28
C PRO A 78 -0.85 7.44 -13.90
N ALA A 79 -1.11 8.67 -14.37
CA ALA A 79 -0.23 9.80 -14.10
C ALA A 79 -0.28 10.21 -12.62
N ALA A 80 -1.47 10.22 -12.03
CA ALA A 80 -1.64 10.45 -10.60
C ALA A 80 -1.00 9.34 -9.76
N LEU A 81 -1.10 8.08 -10.20
CA LEU A 81 -0.44 6.96 -9.53
C LEU A 81 1.08 7.10 -9.58
N GLU A 82 1.67 7.38 -10.74
CA GLU A 82 3.12 7.56 -10.89
C GLU A 82 3.62 8.76 -10.07
N THR A 83 2.80 9.82 -9.95
CA THR A 83 3.11 10.94 -9.03
C THR A 83 3.19 10.46 -7.59
N ALA A 84 2.24 9.63 -7.13
CA ALA A 84 2.29 9.03 -5.80
C ALA A 84 3.53 8.15 -5.61
N VAL A 85 3.87 7.32 -6.60
CA VAL A 85 5.07 6.47 -6.58
C VAL A 85 6.34 7.31 -6.41
N GLY A 86 6.50 8.40 -7.17
CA GLY A 86 7.66 9.28 -7.07
C GLY A 86 7.78 9.98 -5.70
N LEU A 87 6.66 10.41 -5.13
CA LEU A 87 6.63 10.98 -3.78
C LEU A 87 7.03 9.94 -2.71
N VAL A 88 6.55 8.70 -2.85
CA VAL A 88 6.90 7.60 -1.94
C VAL A 88 8.38 7.21 -2.09
N ALA A 89 8.90 7.07 -3.31
CA ALA A 89 10.32 6.78 -3.53
C ALA A 89 11.22 7.85 -2.87
N THR A 90 10.85 9.12 -3.03
CA THR A 90 11.56 10.24 -2.39
C THR A 90 11.50 10.12 -0.85
N GLY A 91 10.33 9.84 -0.30
CA GLY A 91 10.16 9.63 1.15
C GLY A 91 10.95 8.43 1.68
N LEU A 92 10.96 7.32 0.93
CA LEU A 92 11.67 6.09 1.29
C LEU A 92 13.19 6.35 1.38
N SER A 93 13.74 7.09 0.41
CA SER A 93 15.17 7.46 0.39
C SER A 93 15.59 8.35 1.57
N SER A 94 14.63 9.06 2.19
CA SER A 94 14.85 9.88 3.39
C SER A 94 14.80 9.06 4.70
N GLY A 95 14.52 7.75 4.60
CA GLY A 95 14.42 6.82 5.70
C GLY A 95 12.99 6.59 6.17
N ALA A 96 12.61 5.32 6.32
CA ALA A 96 11.31 4.88 6.81
C ALA A 96 11.46 3.65 7.70
N ASP A 97 10.52 3.47 8.63
CA ASP A 97 10.50 2.31 9.53
C ASP A 97 9.61 1.19 8.96
N LEU A 98 8.70 1.54 8.05
CA LEU A 98 7.79 0.63 7.35
C LEU A 98 7.33 1.27 6.03
N LEU A 99 7.33 0.49 4.95
CA LEU A 99 6.62 0.83 3.72
C LEU A 99 5.23 0.17 3.72
N ILE A 100 4.18 0.97 3.50
CA ILE A 100 2.81 0.48 3.31
C ILE A 100 2.39 0.75 1.87
N VAL A 101 2.11 -0.30 1.10
CA VAL A 101 1.55 -0.18 -0.25
C VAL A 101 0.11 -0.65 -0.21
N ASN A 102 -0.84 0.28 -0.37
CA ASN A 102 -2.26 -0.02 -0.20
C ASN A 102 -2.77 -1.11 -1.14
N LYS A 103 -2.31 -1.09 -2.41
CA LYS A 103 -2.74 -2.11 -3.37
C LYS A 103 -1.67 -2.45 -4.39
N PHE A 104 -1.25 -3.71 -4.41
CA PHE A 104 -0.60 -4.30 -5.59
C PHE A 104 -1.67 -4.64 -6.62
N GLY A 105 -1.61 -3.96 -7.76
CA GLY A 105 -2.59 -3.95 -8.81
C GLY A 105 -2.12 -4.63 -10.09
N LYS A 106 -2.90 -4.40 -11.15
CA LYS A 106 -2.53 -4.75 -12.52
C LYS A 106 -1.24 -4.03 -12.96
N HIS A 107 -1.02 -2.80 -12.51
CA HIS A 107 0.16 -2.02 -12.90
C HIS A 107 1.44 -2.67 -12.36
N GLU A 108 1.44 -3.07 -11.10
CA GLU A 108 2.57 -3.73 -10.44
C GLU A 108 2.84 -5.14 -10.99
N ALA A 109 1.77 -5.87 -11.33
CA ALA A 109 1.86 -7.14 -12.05
C ALA A 109 2.53 -6.99 -13.42
N GLU A 110 2.33 -5.85 -14.09
CA GLU A 110 2.92 -5.51 -15.40
C GLU A 110 4.29 -4.82 -15.30
N GLY A 111 4.87 -4.70 -14.09
CA GLY A 111 6.20 -4.11 -13.92
C GLY A 111 6.21 -2.58 -13.71
N ARG A 112 5.08 -1.98 -13.32
CA ARG A 112 4.93 -0.52 -13.10
C ARG A 112 4.47 -0.21 -11.67
N GLY A 113 4.11 1.05 -11.40
CA GLY A 113 3.54 1.43 -10.12
C GLY A 113 4.52 1.22 -8.96
N PHE A 114 4.04 0.68 -7.84
CA PHE A 114 4.86 0.51 -6.63
C PHE A 114 5.86 -0.64 -6.67
N ARG A 115 5.97 -1.40 -7.77
CA ARG A 115 6.83 -2.59 -7.83
C ARG A 115 8.30 -2.26 -7.48
N ASP A 116 8.85 -1.23 -8.10
CA ASP A 116 10.26 -0.87 -7.90
C ASP A 116 10.50 -0.33 -6.49
N VAL A 117 9.56 0.45 -5.96
CA VAL A 117 9.59 0.95 -4.57
C VAL A 117 9.54 -0.20 -3.56
N ILE A 118 8.75 -1.25 -3.82
CA ILE A 118 8.72 -2.44 -2.95
C ILE A 118 10.08 -3.14 -2.98
N ALA A 119 10.66 -3.33 -4.17
CA ALA A 119 11.97 -3.97 -4.30
C ALA A 119 13.08 -3.16 -3.63
N GLU A 120 13.06 -1.84 -3.79
CA GLU A 120 13.98 -0.91 -3.14
C GLU A 120 13.87 -0.97 -1.61
N ALA A 121 12.66 -0.91 -1.05
CA ALA A 121 12.46 -1.02 0.38
C ALA A 121 12.99 -2.34 0.95
N VAL A 122 12.74 -3.46 0.26
CA VAL A 122 13.29 -4.77 0.65
C VAL A 122 14.81 -4.76 0.60
N ALA A 123 15.42 -4.17 -0.43
CA ALA A 123 16.88 -4.07 -0.56
C ALA A 123 17.51 -3.16 0.51
N MET A 124 16.77 -2.15 0.97
CA MET A 124 17.15 -1.27 2.10
C MET A 124 16.86 -1.90 3.47
N ASP A 125 16.42 -3.16 3.52
CA ASP A 125 16.05 -3.85 4.75
C ASP A 125 14.87 -3.20 5.51
N ILE A 126 14.06 -2.41 4.82
CA ILE A 126 12.84 -1.77 5.33
C ILE A 126 11.68 -2.76 5.21
N PRO A 127 10.94 -3.04 6.30
CA PRO A 127 9.75 -3.87 6.23
C PRO A 127 8.70 -3.30 5.28
N VAL A 128 8.01 -4.19 4.56
CA VAL A 128 6.99 -3.84 3.58
C VAL A 128 5.69 -4.60 3.88
N LEU A 129 4.60 -3.85 4.01
CA LEU A 129 3.24 -4.39 4.10
C LEU A 129 2.45 -4.00 2.85
N VAL A 130 1.93 -5.00 2.16
CA VAL A 130 1.18 -4.82 0.91
C VAL A 130 -0.28 -5.24 1.09
N GLY A 131 -1.22 -4.37 0.76
CA GLY A 131 -2.63 -4.75 0.62
C GLY A 131 -2.87 -5.42 -0.73
N LEU A 132 -3.61 -6.52 -0.75
CA LEU A 132 -4.01 -7.20 -1.98
C LEU A 132 -5.53 -7.45 -2.02
N ASN A 133 -6.03 -7.69 -3.23
CA ASN A 133 -7.31 -8.36 -3.43
C ASN A 133 -7.07 -9.79 -3.96
N ALA A 134 -8.11 -10.62 -3.91
CA ALA A 134 -8.03 -12.02 -4.37
C ALA A 134 -7.47 -12.16 -5.80
N LEU A 135 -7.82 -11.22 -6.69
CA LEU A 135 -7.43 -11.24 -8.10
C LEU A 135 -5.92 -11.06 -8.31
N ASN A 136 -5.26 -10.26 -7.46
CA ASN A 136 -3.85 -9.91 -7.64
C ASN A 136 -2.91 -10.78 -6.80
N ARG A 137 -3.44 -11.72 -5.99
CA ARG A 137 -2.64 -12.58 -5.12
C ARG A 137 -1.58 -13.36 -5.87
N SER A 138 -1.96 -14.06 -6.94
CA SER A 138 -1.01 -14.87 -7.71
C SER A 138 0.11 -14.03 -8.33
N ALA A 139 -0.21 -12.84 -8.85
CA ALA A 139 0.79 -11.95 -9.42
C ALA A 139 1.77 -11.43 -8.37
N PHE A 140 1.27 -11.09 -7.18
CA PHE A 140 2.11 -10.69 -6.06
C PHE A 140 2.98 -11.84 -5.55
N GLU A 141 2.44 -13.06 -5.41
CA GLU A 141 3.21 -14.22 -4.96
C GLU A 141 4.34 -14.58 -5.94
N SER A 142 4.07 -14.47 -7.25
CA SER A 142 5.12 -14.62 -8.27
C SER A 142 6.18 -13.53 -8.17
N PHE A 143 5.80 -12.28 -7.88
CA PHE A 143 6.75 -11.19 -7.64
C PHE A 143 7.58 -11.41 -6.37
N ALA A 144 6.95 -11.90 -5.30
CA ALA A 144 7.59 -12.05 -4.00
C ALA A 144 8.49 -13.29 -3.90
N GLU A 145 8.40 -14.24 -4.83
CA GLU A 145 9.24 -15.45 -4.91
C GLU A 145 9.38 -16.21 -3.57
N GLY A 146 8.31 -16.28 -2.78
CA GLY A 146 8.29 -16.96 -1.48
C GLY A 146 8.87 -16.16 -0.31
N LEU A 147 9.26 -14.90 -0.52
CA LEU A 147 9.78 -14.01 0.53
C LEU A 147 8.67 -13.37 1.39
N ALA A 148 7.44 -13.39 0.89
CA ALA A 148 6.30 -12.76 1.55
C ALA A 148 5.52 -13.74 2.44
N ILE A 149 5.05 -13.24 3.59
CA ILE A 149 4.08 -13.95 4.44
C ILE A 149 2.70 -13.33 4.31
N GLN A 150 1.66 -14.16 4.38
CA GLN A 150 0.29 -13.68 4.51
C GLN A 150 -0.03 -13.37 5.97
N LEU A 151 -0.57 -12.19 6.24
CA LEU A 151 -1.07 -11.78 7.55
C LEU A 151 -2.60 -11.68 7.54
N PRO A 152 -3.27 -12.07 8.64
CA PRO A 152 -4.68 -11.78 8.83
C PRO A 152 -4.96 -10.28 8.68
N PRO A 153 -6.08 -9.85 8.07
CA PRO A 153 -6.46 -8.45 7.92
C PRO A 153 -6.99 -7.85 9.24
N GLU A 154 -6.33 -8.19 10.34
CA GLU A 154 -6.70 -7.80 11.69
C GLU A 154 -5.65 -6.84 12.24
N ARG A 155 -6.11 -5.70 12.77
CA ARG A 155 -5.24 -4.66 13.33
C ARG A 155 -4.19 -5.21 14.29
N ALA A 156 -4.60 -6.08 15.20
CA ALA A 156 -3.71 -6.66 16.21
C ALA A 156 -2.61 -7.53 15.57
N ALA A 157 -2.96 -8.34 14.56
CA ALA A 157 -2.00 -9.20 13.86
C ALA A 157 -0.99 -8.38 13.05
N LEU A 158 -1.46 -7.36 12.32
CA LEU A 158 -0.59 -6.46 11.55
C LEU A 158 0.33 -5.67 12.48
N MET A 159 -0.19 -5.13 13.58
CA MET A 159 0.60 -4.40 14.56
C MET A 159 1.67 -5.28 15.21
N ALA A 160 1.31 -6.50 15.63
CA ALA A 160 2.25 -7.44 16.23
C ALA A 160 3.38 -7.82 15.26
N TRP A 161 3.08 -7.95 13.97
CA TRP A 161 4.10 -8.18 12.95
C TRP A 161 5.05 -6.98 12.82
N VAL A 162 4.53 -5.75 12.71
CA VAL A 162 5.34 -4.53 12.63
C VAL A 162 6.28 -4.40 13.83
N GLU A 163 5.78 -4.64 15.05
CA GLU A 163 6.59 -4.62 16.26
C GLU A 163 7.68 -5.71 16.26
N GLY A 164 7.36 -6.91 15.76
CA GLY A 164 8.31 -8.01 15.67
C GLY A 164 9.48 -7.71 14.73
N VAL A 165 9.18 -7.13 13.56
CA VAL A 165 10.21 -6.76 12.58
C VAL A 165 11.02 -5.53 13.01
N ALA A 166 10.40 -4.57 13.70
CA ALA A 166 11.09 -3.40 14.27
C ALA A 166 12.11 -3.80 15.35
N LYS A 167 11.71 -4.68 16.30
CA LYS A 167 12.62 -5.19 17.35
C LYS A 167 13.81 -5.98 16.79
N THR A 168 13.61 -6.65 15.65
CA THR A 168 14.68 -7.40 15.00
C THR A 168 15.72 -6.48 14.37
N ALA A 169 15.31 -5.30 13.87
CA ALA A 169 16.24 -4.30 13.34
C ALA A 169 17.11 -3.69 14.44
N ASP A 170 16.51 -3.37 15.61
CA ASP A 170 17.25 -2.81 16.75
C ASP A 170 18.23 -3.80 17.39
N ALA A 171 17.95 -5.11 17.33
CA ALA A 171 18.81 -6.15 17.91
C ALA A 171 20.02 -6.54 17.05
N MET A 172 20.12 -6.01 15.82
CA MET A 172 21.21 -6.28 14.87
C MET A 172 22.26 -5.16 14.80
N ILE A 173 22.12 -4.12 15.63
CA ILE A 173 23.06 -2.99 15.80
C ILE A 173 23.83 -3.17 17.10
#